data_AF-A0A9E1M987-F1
#
_entry.id   AF-A0A9E1M987-F1
#
_cell.length_a   1.000
_cell.length_b   1.000
_cell.length_c   1.000
_cell.angle_alpha   90.00
_cell.angle_beta   90.00
_cell.angle_gamma   90.00
#
_symmetry.space_group_name_H-M   'P 1'
#
loop_
_entity.id
_entity.type
_entity.pdbx_description
1 polymer ?
#
loop_
_entity_poly.entity_id
_entity_poly.type
_entity_poly.pdbx_seq_one_letter_code
_entity_poly.pdbx_strand_id
1 'polypeptide(L)'
;MVNFKLNAKNFRDAESMATAYLTAYFGNSEIEYPISPFKMLKDEGVDFFIRNFNKLEGVYIPAQSKDDIAIVGINAKRPITRQRFTAAHELCHHFRDADKQVACPMGQKNASEYFADAFASAILMPMGELKTKVNEYKDVNGNVSFDNILKIADYFGVSFESCLRRIAYKIHAVEGDIETKELRKRIRKYHPDNKRQVLGMSHEKLYSDLIDNYVEQLRFTPNRFAKYVFENNYIYNDSRMEGLEVSLEEASEIVTDLRNNMQNSEYCAEENEAYLSVAGHYLMYQNIFELPVKDTLNVYDLFKLNKDLFAYYPHPEFGGNARQNNVVISGAKFETVDYHNIFVELNKVNSDIKCFFDTRKNIKISDYIKHVVKIHHRITVIYPFSEGNGRTARAFMNVQLVRAGLTPFYIKVEEKKGYIAALEKADTEKNYADLYECIFKVIIRSHVELSKNSL
;
A
#
# COMPACT_ATOMS: atom_id res chain seq x y z
N MET A 1 6.55 18.94 25.39
CA MET A 1 7.64 18.46 24.52
C MET A 1 9.06 18.86 24.95
N VAL A 2 9.41 20.14 25.14
CA VAL A 2 10.80 20.60 25.45
C VAL A 2 11.43 19.89 26.66
N ASN A 3 10.68 19.75 27.76
CA ASN A 3 11.16 19.08 28.97
C ASN A 3 11.46 17.58 28.76
N PHE A 4 10.67 16.90 27.92
CA PHE A 4 10.92 15.51 27.57
C PHE A 4 12.25 15.38 26.80
N LYS A 5 12.45 16.18 25.75
CA LYS A 5 13.64 16.11 24.89
C LYS A 5 14.95 16.30 25.68
N LEU A 6 14.97 17.25 26.61
CA LEU A 6 16.13 17.50 27.48
C LEU A 6 16.47 16.32 28.39
N ASN A 7 15.47 15.51 28.76
CA ASN A 7 15.62 14.40 29.69
C ASN A 7 15.61 13.02 29.03
N ALA A 8 15.38 12.92 27.73
CA ALA A 8 15.23 11.65 27.01
C ALA A 8 16.43 10.70 27.22
N LYS A 9 17.66 11.22 27.21
CA LYS A 9 18.89 10.44 27.42
C LYS A 9 19.04 9.91 28.86
N ASN A 10 18.33 10.48 29.83
CA ASN A 10 18.45 10.17 31.26
C ASN A 10 17.53 9.02 31.70
N PHE A 11 16.56 8.62 30.87
CA PHE A 11 15.70 7.48 31.18
C PHE A 11 16.49 6.17 31.15
N ARG A 12 16.39 5.42 32.26
CA ARG A 12 16.98 4.08 32.39
C ARG A 12 16.02 2.96 31.99
N ASP A 13 14.73 3.27 31.94
CA ASP A 13 13.66 2.34 31.59
C ASP A 13 12.89 2.84 30.35
N ALA A 14 12.68 1.94 29.40
CA ALA A 14 12.08 2.26 28.11
C ALA A 14 10.56 2.48 28.20
N GLU A 15 9.86 1.76 29.10
CA GLU A 15 8.42 1.96 29.30
C GLU A 15 8.12 3.33 29.91
N SER A 16 8.93 3.75 30.88
CA SER A 16 8.85 5.07 31.50
C SER A 16 9.13 6.19 30.49
N MET A 17 10.13 6.01 29.63
CA MET A 17 10.43 6.97 28.55
C MET A 17 9.28 7.06 27.54
N ALA A 18 8.74 5.93 27.10
CA ALA A 18 7.61 5.89 26.17
C ALA A 18 6.37 6.57 26.78
N THR A 19 6.07 6.30 28.05
CA THR A 19 4.97 6.95 28.77
C THR A 19 5.17 8.46 28.86
N ALA A 20 6.36 8.92 29.25
CA ALA A 20 6.69 10.33 29.33
C ALA A 20 6.59 11.03 27.96
N TYR A 21 6.99 10.35 26.88
CA TYR A 21 6.84 10.86 25.52
C TYR A 21 5.36 10.98 25.13
N LEU A 22 4.57 9.93 25.31
CA LEU A 22 3.14 9.93 24.98
C LEU A 22 2.39 11.03 25.75
N THR A 23 2.66 11.19 27.05
CA THR A 23 2.10 12.29 27.84
C THR A 23 2.53 13.65 27.30
N ALA A 24 3.80 13.81 26.91
CA ALA A 24 4.30 15.08 26.37
C ALA A 24 3.81 15.39 24.96
N TYR A 25 3.48 14.37 24.16
CA TYR A 25 3.04 14.47 22.77
C TYR A 25 1.52 14.71 22.66
N PHE A 26 0.71 13.93 23.36
CA PHE A 26 -0.75 14.07 23.35
C PHE A 26 -1.26 15.10 24.36
N GLY A 27 -0.49 15.43 25.39
CA GLY A 27 -0.90 16.35 26.44
C GLY A 27 -2.14 15.84 27.17
N ASN A 28 -3.21 16.65 27.17
CA ASN A 28 -4.50 16.29 27.78
C ASN A 28 -5.47 15.63 26.78
N SER A 29 -5.07 15.44 25.53
CA SER A 29 -5.93 14.82 24.51
C SER A 29 -6.03 13.32 24.71
N GLU A 30 -7.19 12.75 24.40
CA GLU A 30 -7.38 11.30 24.35
C GLU A 30 -6.52 10.69 23.23
N ILE A 31 -5.91 9.53 23.50
CA ILE A 31 -5.07 8.83 22.54
C ILE A 31 -5.95 7.95 21.65
N GLU A 32 -5.98 8.27 20.36
CA GLU A 32 -6.61 7.41 19.36
C GLU A 32 -5.68 6.27 18.95
N TYR A 33 -6.19 5.04 18.98
CA TYR A 33 -5.48 3.85 18.54
C TYR A 33 -5.97 3.40 17.16
N PRO A 34 -5.06 2.93 16.28
CA PRO A 34 -3.65 2.67 16.55
C PRO A 34 -2.77 3.92 16.39
N ILE A 35 -1.89 4.19 17.35
CA ILE A 35 -0.99 5.37 17.36
C ILE A 35 -0.11 5.39 16.10
N SER A 36 0.06 6.55 15.44
CA SER A 36 0.87 6.68 14.22
C SER A 36 2.35 6.99 14.53
N PRO A 37 3.27 6.02 14.40
CA PRO A 37 4.70 6.33 14.53
C PRO A 37 5.25 7.13 13.35
N PHE A 38 4.62 7.04 12.17
CA PHE A 38 5.00 7.82 10.99
C PHE A 38 4.71 9.31 11.20
N LYS A 39 3.54 9.63 11.77
CA LYS A 39 3.20 11.00 12.15
C LYS A 39 4.15 11.52 13.23
N MET A 40 4.47 10.70 14.23
CA MET A 40 5.43 11.08 15.27
C MET A 40 6.81 11.41 14.71
N LEU A 41 7.33 10.64 13.74
CA LEU A 41 8.58 10.98 13.06
C LEU A 41 8.50 12.37 12.40
N LYS A 42 7.44 12.64 11.63
CA LYS A 42 7.24 13.95 10.98
C LYS A 42 7.12 15.09 11.97
N ASP A 43 6.29 14.94 13.00
CA ASP A 43 6.07 15.97 14.02
C ASP A 43 7.35 16.26 14.82
N GLU A 44 8.27 15.30 14.89
CA GLU A 44 9.60 15.44 15.48
C GLU A 44 10.67 15.95 14.51
N GLY A 45 10.32 16.25 13.25
CA GLY A 45 11.24 16.78 12.24
C GLY A 45 12.17 15.73 11.63
N VAL A 46 11.74 14.47 11.64
CA VAL A 46 12.48 13.34 11.06
C VAL A 46 11.80 12.90 9.77
N ASP A 47 12.50 13.04 8.66
CA ASP A 47 12.05 12.51 7.38
C ASP A 47 12.22 11.00 7.34
N PHE A 48 11.33 10.29 6.66
CA PHE A 48 11.49 8.86 6.46
C PHE A 48 11.28 8.46 5.00
N PHE A 49 11.97 7.40 4.58
CA PHE A 49 11.95 6.84 3.23
C PHE A 49 11.68 5.35 3.27
N ILE A 50 10.68 4.93 2.50
CA ILE A 50 10.41 3.51 2.28
C ILE A 50 11.35 3.01 1.17
N ARG A 51 12.15 1.98 1.44
CA ARG A 51 13.14 1.43 0.51
C ARG A 51 13.29 -0.09 0.64
N ASN A 52 13.82 -0.73 -0.40
CA ASN A 52 14.15 -2.15 -0.35
C ASN A 52 15.53 -2.34 0.28
N PHE A 53 15.59 -2.97 1.45
CA PHE A 53 16.86 -3.38 2.07
C PHE A 53 16.98 -4.91 2.07
N ASN A 54 18.20 -5.42 1.84
CA ASN A 54 18.45 -6.87 1.85
C ASN A 54 18.70 -7.41 3.26
N LYS A 55 19.51 -6.71 4.07
CA LYS A 55 19.95 -7.17 5.42
C LYS A 55 19.61 -6.19 6.54
N LEU A 56 18.78 -5.17 6.28
CA LEU A 56 18.44 -4.12 7.24
C LEU A 56 16.92 -4.08 7.44
N GLU A 57 16.49 -3.90 8.69
CA GLU A 57 15.08 -3.64 9.03
C GLU A 57 14.71 -2.17 8.78
N GLY A 58 15.65 -1.30 9.10
CA GLY A 58 15.62 0.14 8.88
C GLY A 58 17.03 0.71 9.05
N VAL A 59 17.16 2.02 8.85
CA VAL A 59 18.40 2.77 9.05
C VAL A 59 18.03 4.12 9.61
N TYR A 60 18.71 4.59 10.64
CA TYR A 60 18.63 5.97 11.10
C TYR A 60 19.90 6.74 10.76
N ILE A 61 19.74 7.93 10.20
CA ILE A 61 20.82 8.86 9.86
C ILE A 61 20.56 10.16 10.63
N PRO A 62 21.36 10.49 11.66
CA PRO A 62 21.17 11.72 12.42
C PRO A 62 21.57 12.97 11.61
N ALA A 63 20.95 14.11 11.94
CA ALA A 63 21.40 15.42 11.48
C ALA A 63 22.77 15.76 12.08
N GLN A 64 23.74 16.20 11.27
CA GLN A 64 25.10 16.54 11.74
C GLN A 64 25.29 18.04 12.00
N SER A 65 24.38 18.87 11.49
CA SER A 65 24.37 20.32 11.66
C SER A 65 22.95 20.84 11.91
N LYS A 66 22.81 22.13 12.24
CA LYS A 66 21.48 22.77 12.37
C LYS A 66 20.74 22.90 11.02
N ASP A 67 21.48 22.81 9.92
CA ASP A 67 20.95 22.88 8.56
C ASP A 67 20.64 21.46 8.00
N ASP A 68 20.99 20.40 8.74
CA ASP A 68 20.76 19.01 8.36
C ASP A 68 19.42 18.50 8.90
N ILE A 69 18.83 17.54 8.20
CA ILE A 69 17.59 16.85 8.59
C ILE A 69 17.92 15.39 8.93
N ALA A 70 17.31 14.87 10.00
CA ALA A 70 17.44 13.46 10.37
C ALA A 70 16.58 12.58 9.45
N ILE A 71 17.10 11.42 9.05
CA ILE A 71 16.47 10.54 8.06
C ILE A 71 16.29 9.12 8.61
N VAL A 72 15.13 8.53 8.37
CA VAL A 72 14.80 7.13 8.68
C VAL A 72 14.51 6.33 7.41
N GLY A 73 15.32 5.32 7.10
CA GLY A 73 15.02 4.31 6.10
C GLY A 73 14.19 3.17 6.69
N ILE A 74 13.09 2.78 6.02
CA ILE A 74 12.22 1.67 6.45
C ILE A 74 12.09 0.63 5.35
N ASN A 75 12.23 -0.66 5.69
CA ASN A 75 12.21 -1.73 4.69
C ASN A 75 10.79 -2.01 4.15
N ALA A 76 10.57 -1.71 2.87
CA ALA A 76 9.33 -1.92 2.14
C ALA A 76 8.87 -3.38 2.09
N LYS A 77 9.81 -4.34 2.17
CA LYS A 77 9.52 -5.79 2.11
C LYS A 77 8.91 -6.33 3.41
N ARG A 78 8.91 -5.55 4.49
CA ARG A 78 8.37 -5.97 5.79
C ARG A 78 6.86 -5.66 5.87
N PRO A 79 6.06 -6.46 6.61
CA PRO A 79 4.66 -6.14 6.86
C PRO A 79 4.49 -4.77 7.53
N ILE A 80 3.36 -4.09 7.31
CA ILE A 80 3.10 -2.75 7.85
C ILE A 80 3.22 -2.65 9.37
N THR A 81 2.82 -3.68 10.12
CA THR A 81 3.00 -3.74 11.58
C THR A 81 4.47 -3.72 11.99
N ARG A 82 5.35 -4.32 11.17
CA ARG A 82 6.81 -4.28 11.36
C ARG A 82 7.40 -2.95 10.91
N GLN A 83 6.93 -2.37 9.81
CA GLN A 83 7.35 -1.02 9.37
C GLN A 83 7.05 0.03 10.45
N ARG A 84 5.85 -0.03 11.05
CA ARG A 84 5.45 0.81 12.18
C ARG A 84 6.36 0.61 13.40
N PHE A 85 6.69 -0.65 13.71
CA PHE A 85 7.64 -0.96 14.77
C PHE A 85 9.02 -0.34 14.50
N THR A 86 9.54 -0.48 13.28
CA THR A 86 10.80 0.15 12.87
C THR A 86 10.73 1.67 13.02
N ALA A 87 9.65 2.32 12.55
CA ALA A 87 9.48 3.77 12.73
C ALA A 87 9.54 4.19 14.20
N ALA A 88 8.85 3.48 15.10
CA ALA A 88 8.89 3.75 16.54
C ALA A 88 10.25 3.44 17.19
N HIS A 89 10.96 2.43 16.66
CA HIS A 89 12.31 2.06 17.09
C HIS A 89 13.32 3.15 16.71
N GLU A 90 13.32 3.61 15.46
CA GLU A 90 14.21 4.68 15.01
C GLU A 90 13.89 6.02 15.67
N LEU A 91 12.62 6.27 16.02
CA LEU A 91 12.24 7.41 16.86
C LEU A 91 12.94 7.39 18.23
N CYS A 92 13.18 6.20 18.82
CA CYS A 92 13.97 6.08 20.04
C CYS A 92 15.42 6.54 19.83
N HIS A 93 16.03 6.10 18.72
CA HIS A 93 17.39 6.50 18.36
C HIS A 93 17.47 7.99 18.08
N HIS A 94 16.44 8.58 17.48
CA HIS A 94 16.36 10.03 17.34
C HIS A 94 16.46 10.76 18.68
N PHE A 95 15.75 10.28 19.71
CA PHE A 95 15.80 10.91 21.03
C PHE A 95 17.09 10.64 21.82
N ARG A 96 17.76 9.50 21.60
CA ARG A 96 18.87 9.05 22.46
C ARG A 96 20.24 9.12 21.79
N ASP A 97 20.30 8.87 20.50
CA ASP A 97 21.51 8.63 19.73
C ASP A 97 21.69 9.66 18.60
N ALA A 98 21.03 10.82 18.68
CA ALA A 98 21.23 11.94 17.73
C ALA A 98 22.71 12.33 17.54
N ASP A 99 23.58 12.07 18.52
CA ASP A 99 25.01 12.40 18.46
C ASP A 99 25.87 11.23 17.89
N LYS A 100 25.26 10.11 17.48
CA LYS A 100 25.97 8.89 17.03
C LYS A 100 25.49 8.45 15.65
N GLN A 101 26.43 8.19 14.73
CA GLN A 101 26.12 7.53 13.46
C GLN A 101 25.86 6.04 13.72
N VAL A 102 24.59 5.63 13.78
CA VAL A 102 24.22 4.22 13.99
C VAL A 102 23.46 3.70 12.77
N ALA A 103 24.09 2.78 12.03
CA ALA A 103 23.39 1.94 11.05
C ALA A 103 23.06 0.59 11.72
N CYS A 104 21.88 0.01 11.42
CA CYS A 104 21.33 -1.16 12.13
C CYS A 104 21.58 -2.49 11.38
N PRO A 105 22.68 -3.24 11.63
CA PRO A 105 22.85 -4.58 11.05
C PRO A 105 21.92 -5.62 11.70
N MET A 106 21.39 -6.54 10.89
CA MET A 106 20.66 -7.73 11.40
C MET A 106 21.54 -8.57 12.35
N GLY A 107 21.12 -8.70 13.61
CA GLY A 107 21.53 -9.82 14.49
C GLY A 107 22.52 -9.51 15.62
N GLN A 108 23.13 -8.32 15.69
CA GLN A 108 23.96 -7.93 16.84
C GLN A 108 23.24 -6.86 17.67
N LYS A 109 22.58 -7.29 18.76
CA LYS A 109 21.86 -6.37 19.65
C LYS A 109 22.76 -5.92 20.79
N ASN A 110 23.05 -4.63 20.84
CA ASN A 110 23.66 -3.99 22.01
C ASN A 110 22.56 -3.50 22.98
N ALA A 111 22.95 -2.93 24.12
CA ALA A 111 21.99 -2.42 25.11
C ALA A 111 21.08 -1.31 24.56
N SER A 112 21.55 -0.49 23.61
CA SER A 112 20.73 0.55 22.96
C SER A 112 19.61 -0.08 22.12
N GLU A 113 19.93 -1.11 21.32
CA GLU A 113 18.96 -1.83 20.49
C GLU A 113 17.85 -2.47 21.33
N TYR A 114 18.21 -3.11 22.46
CA TYR A 114 17.22 -3.68 23.38
C TYR A 114 16.33 -2.61 24.00
N PHE A 115 16.88 -1.44 24.30
CA PHE A 115 16.11 -0.32 24.81
C PHE A 115 15.16 0.23 23.74
N ALA A 116 15.63 0.43 22.51
CA ALA A 116 14.83 0.91 21.39
C ALA A 116 13.68 -0.07 21.05
N ASP A 117 13.93 -1.38 21.06
CA ASP A 117 12.89 -2.40 20.92
C ASP A 117 11.82 -2.32 22.02
N ALA A 118 12.25 -2.15 23.28
CA ALA A 118 11.35 -2.02 24.42
C ALA A 118 10.53 -0.71 24.35
N PHE A 119 11.16 0.38 23.93
CA PHE A 119 10.52 1.68 23.72
C PHE A 119 9.48 1.61 22.61
N ALA A 120 9.84 1.07 21.44
CA ALA A 120 8.93 0.90 20.30
C ALA A 120 7.71 0.06 20.69
N SER A 121 7.95 -1.03 21.44
CA SER A 121 6.87 -1.87 21.97
C SER A 121 5.95 -1.07 22.91
N ALA A 122 6.51 -0.23 23.78
CA ALA A 122 5.78 0.53 24.79
C ALA A 122 5.04 1.75 24.21
N ILE A 123 5.56 2.39 23.16
CA ILE A 123 4.83 3.44 22.44
C ILE A 123 3.63 2.85 21.71
N LEU A 124 3.83 1.79 20.92
CA LEU A 124 2.76 1.27 20.06
C LEU A 124 1.68 0.53 20.86
N MET A 125 2.04 -0.01 22.02
CA MET A 125 1.13 -0.76 22.89
C MET A 125 1.44 -0.42 24.36
N PRO A 126 0.97 0.75 24.85
CA PRO A 126 1.20 1.21 26.22
C PRO A 126 0.58 0.26 27.25
N MET A 127 1.29 0.02 28.35
CA MET A 127 0.89 -1.00 29.33
C MET A 127 -0.45 -0.69 30.02
N GLY A 128 -0.76 0.59 30.25
CA GLY A 128 -2.03 1.02 30.83
C GLY A 128 -3.21 0.59 29.96
N GLU A 129 -3.21 1.02 28.69
CA GLU A 129 -4.28 0.69 27.75
C GLU A 129 -4.33 -0.81 27.43
N LEU A 130 -3.18 -1.48 27.32
CA LEU A 130 -3.15 -2.93 27.10
C LEU A 130 -3.85 -3.68 28.23
N LYS A 131 -3.67 -3.27 29.49
CA LYS A 131 -4.37 -3.87 30.63
C LYS A 131 -5.88 -3.64 30.54
N THR A 132 -6.32 -2.45 30.13
CA THR A 132 -7.75 -2.14 29.87
C THR A 132 -8.31 -3.12 28.84
N LYS A 133 -7.69 -3.22 27.66
CA LYS A 133 -8.14 -4.13 26.59
C LYS A 133 -8.07 -5.59 26.97
N VAL A 134 -7.05 -6.02 27.69
CA VAL A 134 -7.00 -7.39 28.22
C VAL A 134 -8.17 -7.65 29.16
N ASN A 135 -8.50 -6.73 30.08
CA ASN A 135 -9.61 -6.90 31.01
C ASN A 135 -10.98 -6.95 30.32
N GLU A 136 -11.17 -6.23 29.21
CA GLU A 136 -12.39 -6.31 28.39
C GLU A 136 -12.66 -7.72 27.80
N TYR A 137 -11.59 -8.50 27.56
CA TYR A 137 -11.67 -9.80 26.88
C TYR A 137 -11.35 -11.01 27.75
N LYS A 138 -11.13 -10.83 29.05
CA LYS A 138 -10.86 -11.92 29.99
C LYS A 138 -12.07 -12.83 30.14
N ASP A 139 -11.81 -14.13 30.14
CA ASP A 139 -12.77 -15.15 30.54
C ASP A 139 -12.92 -15.21 32.07
N VAL A 140 -13.78 -16.12 32.53
CA VAL A 140 -14.01 -16.38 33.97
C VAL A 140 -12.75 -16.81 34.72
N ASN A 141 -11.74 -17.33 34.01
CA ASN A 141 -10.46 -17.76 34.57
C ASN A 141 -9.39 -16.65 34.52
N GLY A 142 -9.75 -15.45 34.03
CA GLY A 142 -8.82 -14.33 33.89
C GLY A 142 -7.88 -14.44 32.68
N ASN A 143 -8.17 -15.34 31.73
CA ASN A 143 -7.38 -15.58 30.53
C ASN A 143 -8.02 -14.98 29.27
N VAL A 144 -7.20 -14.67 28.28
CA VAL A 144 -7.61 -14.14 26.97
C VAL A 144 -7.25 -15.15 25.88
N SER A 145 -8.21 -15.38 24.97
CA SER A 145 -8.03 -16.31 23.87
C SER A 145 -7.19 -15.76 22.73
N PHE A 146 -6.66 -16.64 21.87
CA PHE A 146 -5.87 -16.20 20.71
C PHE A 146 -6.68 -15.29 19.75
N ASP A 147 -7.97 -15.58 19.55
CA ASP A 147 -8.85 -14.72 18.73
C ASP A 147 -9.05 -13.33 19.35
N ASN A 148 -9.17 -13.24 20.68
CA ASN A 148 -9.27 -11.94 21.35
C ASN A 148 -7.92 -11.21 21.39
N ILE A 149 -6.80 -11.93 21.55
CA ILE A 149 -5.46 -11.34 21.42
C ILE A 149 -5.24 -10.80 20.00
N LEU A 150 -5.78 -11.45 18.97
CA LEU A 150 -5.72 -10.95 17.60
C LEU A 150 -6.50 -9.64 17.43
N LYS A 151 -7.68 -9.52 18.05
CA LYS A 151 -8.45 -8.26 18.08
C LYS A 151 -7.69 -7.15 18.83
N ILE A 152 -7.06 -7.46 19.97
CA ILE A 152 -6.25 -6.50 20.72
C ILE A 152 -5.04 -6.06 19.88
N ALA A 153 -4.37 -6.98 19.19
CA ALA A 153 -3.26 -6.65 18.31
C ALA A 153 -3.68 -5.72 17.17
N ASP A 154 -4.86 -5.97 16.58
CA ASP A 154 -5.46 -5.12 15.55
C ASP A 154 -5.78 -3.71 16.07
N TYR A 155 -6.36 -3.60 17.27
CA TYR A 155 -6.64 -2.33 17.95
C TYR A 155 -5.38 -1.46 18.09
N PHE A 156 -4.25 -2.05 18.52
CA PHE A 156 -2.97 -1.33 18.62
C PHE A 156 -2.22 -1.18 17.30
N GLY A 157 -2.63 -1.88 16.23
CA GLY A 157 -1.92 -1.90 14.95
C GLY A 157 -0.53 -2.51 15.04
N VAL A 158 -0.37 -3.55 15.87
CA VAL A 158 0.88 -4.30 16.10
C VAL A 158 0.77 -5.74 15.62
N SER A 159 1.90 -6.45 15.53
CA SER A 159 1.87 -7.87 15.17
C SER A 159 1.20 -8.71 16.27
N PHE A 160 0.48 -9.76 15.87
CA PHE A 160 -0.13 -10.73 16.80
C PHE A 160 0.91 -11.27 17.79
N GLU A 161 2.08 -11.65 17.30
CA GLU A 161 3.13 -12.24 18.15
C GLU A 161 3.69 -11.23 19.16
N SER A 162 3.85 -9.96 18.78
CA SER A 162 4.26 -8.89 19.70
C SER A 162 3.23 -8.70 20.82
N CYS A 163 1.94 -8.64 20.47
CA CYS A 163 0.85 -8.52 21.45
C CYS A 163 0.80 -9.73 22.39
N LEU A 164 0.78 -10.94 21.81
CA LEU A 164 0.75 -12.20 22.54
C LEU A 164 1.89 -12.31 23.56
N ARG A 165 3.13 -12.01 23.16
CA ARG A 165 4.30 -12.08 24.06
C ARG A 165 4.19 -11.09 25.20
N ARG A 166 3.69 -9.87 24.95
CA ARG A 166 3.52 -8.87 26.01
C ARG A 166 2.45 -9.31 27.01
N ILE A 167 1.32 -9.83 26.55
CA ILE A 167 0.27 -10.35 27.44
C ILE A 167 0.79 -11.57 28.21
N ALA A 168 1.47 -12.52 27.55
CA ALA A 168 1.97 -13.75 28.18
C ALA A 168 2.98 -13.49 29.31
N TYR A 169 3.95 -12.58 29.08
CA TYR A 169 5.10 -12.41 29.97
C TYR A 169 5.04 -11.18 30.87
N LYS A 170 4.13 -10.23 30.63
CA LYS A 170 3.96 -9.03 31.48
C LYS A 170 2.62 -8.99 32.23
N ILE A 171 1.57 -9.59 31.66
CA ILE A 171 0.22 -9.57 32.25
C ILE A 171 -0.17 -10.96 32.76
N HIS A 172 0.40 -12.02 32.19
CA HIS A 172 0.14 -13.41 32.56
C HIS A 172 -1.33 -13.81 32.43
N ALA A 173 -1.97 -13.39 31.32
CA ALA A 173 -3.40 -13.58 31.06
C ALA A 173 -3.68 -14.25 29.71
N VAL A 174 -2.80 -15.14 29.24
CA VAL A 174 -3.00 -15.89 27.98
C VAL A 174 -3.55 -17.27 28.30
N GLU A 175 -4.60 -17.70 27.60
CA GLU A 175 -5.14 -19.04 27.78
C GLU A 175 -4.09 -20.13 27.45
N GLY A 176 -4.09 -21.25 28.17
CA GLY A 176 -3.25 -22.42 27.90
C GLY A 176 -1.75 -22.22 28.17
N ASP A 177 -0.92 -23.11 27.61
CA ASP A 177 0.52 -23.14 27.89
C ASP A 177 1.29 -21.97 27.24
N ILE A 178 2.02 -21.21 28.06
CA ILE A 178 2.84 -20.05 27.68
C ILE A 178 4.34 -20.35 27.66
N GLU A 179 4.75 -21.60 27.91
CA GLU A 179 6.13 -22.05 27.75
C GLU A 179 6.60 -21.75 26.31
N THR A 180 7.84 -21.31 26.15
CA THR A 180 8.34 -20.71 24.90
C THR A 180 8.22 -21.67 23.71
N LYS A 181 8.54 -22.96 23.86
CA LYS A 181 8.45 -23.94 22.77
C LYS A 181 6.99 -24.25 22.45
N GLU A 182 6.15 -24.41 23.46
CA GLU A 182 4.73 -24.72 23.24
C GLU A 182 3.97 -23.54 22.63
N LEU A 183 4.19 -22.32 23.14
CA LEU A 183 3.60 -21.10 22.61
C LEU A 183 3.93 -20.91 21.12
N ARG A 184 5.17 -21.20 20.69
CA ARG A 184 5.55 -21.17 19.27
C ARG A 184 4.78 -22.17 18.41
N LYS A 185 4.53 -23.40 18.91
CA LYS A 185 3.72 -24.38 18.19
C LYS A 185 2.28 -23.90 18.05
N ARG A 186 1.71 -23.35 19.14
CA ARG A 186 0.34 -22.81 19.16
C ARG A 186 0.18 -21.66 18.17
N ILE A 187 1.14 -20.73 18.10
CA ILE A 187 1.14 -19.63 17.11
C ILE A 187 1.11 -20.19 15.69
N ARG A 188 1.98 -21.17 15.39
CA ARG A 188 2.04 -21.79 14.05
C ARG A 188 0.71 -22.45 13.68
N LYS A 189 0.11 -23.22 14.59
CA LYS A 189 -1.18 -23.88 14.37
C LYS A 189 -2.34 -22.89 14.20
N TYR A 190 -2.26 -21.74 14.86
CA TYR A 190 -3.30 -20.71 14.80
C TYR A 190 -3.34 -19.97 13.45
N HIS A 191 -2.19 -19.81 12.77
CA HIS A 191 -2.06 -19.06 11.52
C HIS A 191 -2.71 -17.65 11.57
N PRO A 192 -2.12 -16.70 12.32
CA PRO A 192 -2.74 -15.41 12.59
C PRO A 192 -3.19 -14.65 11.33
N ASP A 193 -2.37 -14.61 10.28
CA ASP A 193 -2.69 -13.88 9.05
C ASP A 193 -3.91 -14.45 8.31
N ASN A 194 -4.03 -15.79 8.27
CA ASN A 194 -5.22 -16.45 7.71
C ASN A 194 -6.46 -16.15 8.56
N LYS A 195 -6.31 -16.15 9.89
CA LYS A 195 -7.40 -15.83 10.81
C LYS A 195 -7.87 -14.38 10.69
N ARG A 196 -6.96 -13.43 10.47
CA ARG A 196 -7.31 -12.03 10.19
C ARG A 196 -8.24 -11.92 8.98
N GLN A 197 -7.91 -12.61 7.88
CA GLN A 197 -8.72 -12.61 6.67
C GLN A 197 -10.13 -13.20 6.91
N VAL A 198 -10.21 -14.33 7.64
CA VAL A 198 -11.49 -14.96 8.00
C VAL A 198 -12.36 -14.04 8.88
N LEU A 199 -11.75 -13.23 9.74
CA LEU A 199 -12.44 -12.24 10.57
C LEU A 199 -12.75 -10.92 9.84
N GLY A 200 -12.42 -10.81 8.55
CA GLY A 200 -12.61 -9.60 7.77
C GLY A 200 -11.73 -8.42 8.20
N MET A 201 -10.64 -8.68 8.92
CA MET A 201 -9.69 -7.66 9.38
C MET A 201 -8.71 -7.30 8.27
N SER A 202 -8.50 -6.00 8.05
CA SER A 202 -7.51 -5.47 7.10
C SER A 202 -6.59 -4.49 7.80
N HIS A 203 -5.41 -4.25 7.22
CA HIS A 203 -4.51 -3.18 7.62
C HIS A 203 -4.72 -1.88 6.83
N GLU A 204 -5.86 -1.71 6.17
CA GLU A 204 -6.20 -0.52 5.39
C GLU A 204 -5.87 0.78 6.15
N LYS A 205 -6.31 0.89 7.42
CA LYS A 205 -6.04 2.07 8.26
C LYS A 205 -4.55 2.32 8.48
N LEU A 206 -3.75 1.27 8.66
CA LEU A 206 -2.32 1.38 8.88
C LEU A 206 -1.59 1.85 7.61
N TYR A 207 -2.05 1.41 6.44
CA TYR A 207 -1.52 1.87 5.16
C TYR A 207 -1.99 3.28 4.82
N SER A 208 -3.25 3.64 5.11
CA SER A 208 -3.74 5.01 4.97
C SER A 208 -2.89 5.99 5.79
N ASP A 209 -2.62 5.64 7.05
CA ASP A 209 -1.73 6.40 7.93
C ASP A 209 -0.31 6.55 7.36
N LEU A 210 0.28 5.47 6.83
CA LEU A 210 1.57 5.54 6.14
C LEU A 210 1.52 6.48 4.93
N ILE A 211 0.54 6.32 4.04
CA ILE A 211 0.40 7.13 2.83
C ILE A 211 0.27 8.62 3.17
N ASP A 212 -0.57 8.96 4.14
CA ASP A 212 -0.83 10.36 4.53
C ASP A 212 0.38 11.03 5.17
N ASN A 213 1.26 10.25 5.81
CA ASN A 213 2.52 10.74 6.35
C ASN A 213 3.70 10.58 5.38
N TYR A 214 3.51 9.98 4.20
CA TYR A 214 4.57 9.75 3.20
C TYR A 214 4.31 10.52 1.89
N VAL A 215 3.35 11.45 1.89
CA VAL A 215 2.87 12.18 0.71
C VAL A 215 3.97 12.91 -0.05
N GLU A 216 4.87 13.58 0.65
CA GLU A 216 5.93 14.38 0.03
C GLU A 216 6.88 13.49 -0.77
N GLN A 217 7.26 12.35 -0.20
CA GLN A 217 8.11 11.36 -0.84
C GLN A 217 7.37 10.58 -1.93
N LEU A 218 6.05 10.37 -1.82
CA LEU A 218 5.23 9.69 -2.84
C LEU A 218 5.01 10.49 -4.12
N ARG A 219 5.33 11.79 -4.11
CA ARG A 219 5.20 12.66 -5.30
C ARG A 219 5.99 12.07 -6.46
N PHE A 220 5.30 11.93 -7.58
CA PHE A 220 5.83 11.35 -8.79
C PHE A 220 5.83 12.38 -9.91
N THR A 221 7.02 12.64 -10.45
CA THR A 221 7.18 13.37 -11.70
C THR A 221 7.71 12.39 -12.74
N PRO A 222 6.98 12.11 -13.83
CA PRO A 222 7.43 11.18 -14.85
C PRO A 222 8.77 11.63 -15.46
N ASN A 223 9.83 10.86 -15.22
CA ASN A 223 11.12 11.01 -15.90
C ASN A 223 11.36 9.83 -16.84
N ARG A 224 12.36 9.94 -17.73
CA ARG A 224 12.66 8.93 -18.76
C ARG A 224 12.87 7.53 -18.17
N PHE A 225 13.65 7.42 -17.09
CA PHE A 225 13.93 6.15 -16.42
C PHE A 225 12.66 5.54 -15.83
N ALA A 226 11.88 6.32 -15.07
CA ALA A 226 10.66 5.86 -14.45
C ALA A 226 9.64 5.41 -15.49
N LYS A 227 9.49 6.14 -16.60
CA LYS A 227 8.63 5.73 -17.73
C LYS A 227 9.07 4.37 -18.27
N TYR A 228 10.36 4.17 -18.52
CA TYR A 228 10.86 2.93 -19.11
C TYR A 228 10.69 1.71 -18.19
N VAL A 229 11.05 1.86 -16.92
CA VAL A 229 10.89 0.79 -15.93
C VAL A 229 9.41 0.46 -15.76
N PHE A 230 8.56 1.48 -15.71
CA PHE A 230 7.14 1.29 -15.58
C PHE A 230 6.53 0.62 -16.80
N GLU A 231 6.81 1.09 -18.02
CA GLU A 231 6.32 0.48 -19.28
C GLU A 231 6.67 -1.00 -19.34
N ASN A 232 7.94 -1.36 -19.18
CA ASN A 232 8.37 -2.76 -19.29
C ASN A 232 7.70 -3.65 -18.24
N ASN A 233 7.67 -3.22 -16.97
CA ASN A 233 7.07 -4.03 -15.90
C ASN A 233 5.55 -4.06 -16.00
N TYR A 234 4.92 -2.92 -16.25
CA TYR A 234 3.48 -2.82 -16.34
C TYR A 234 2.97 -3.68 -17.49
N ILE A 235 3.47 -3.48 -18.71
CA ILE A 235 2.92 -4.11 -19.91
C ILE A 235 3.06 -5.64 -19.81
N TYR A 236 4.21 -6.12 -19.35
CA TYR A 236 4.42 -7.54 -19.07
C TYR A 236 3.41 -8.08 -18.05
N ASN A 237 3.34 -7.47 -16.87
CA ASN A 237 2.50 -8.01 -15.81
C ASN A 237 1.01 -7.92 -16.16
N ASP A 238 0.57 -6.84 -16.80
CA ASP A 238 -0.82 -6.67 -17.20
C ASP A 238 -1.22 -7.68 -18.29
N SER A 239 -0.36 -7.91 -19.29
CA SER A 239 -0.58 -8.93 -20.32
C SER A 239 -0.66 -10.34 -19.72
N ARG A 240 0.27 -10.69 -18.82
CA ARG A 240 0.26 -11.98 -18.12
C ARG A 240 -0.95 -12.16 -17.21
N MET A 241 -1.44 -11.09 -16.59
CA MET A 241 -2.65 -11.14 -15.79
C MET A 241 -3.89 -11.52 -16.61
N GLU A 242 -3.91 -11.18 -17.90
CA GLU A 242 -5.01 -11.54 -18.81
C GLU A 242 -4.81 -12.91 -19.49
N GLY A 243 -3.74 -13.64 -19.14
CA GLY A 243 -3.49 -15.00 -19.63
C GLY A 243 -2.66 -15.08 -20.91
N LEU A 244 -2.17 -13.95 -21.44
CA LEU A 244 -1.33 -13.94 -22.63
C LEU A 244 0.03 -14.57 -22.34
N GLU A 245 0.56 -15.34 -23.28
CA GLU A 245 1.86 -16.00 -23.16
C GLU A 245 2.97 -15.09 -23.70
N VAL A 246 3.63 -14.36 -22.80
CA VAL A 246 4.76 -13.47 -23.12
C VAL A 246 5.73 -13.43 -21.95
N SER A 247 7.03 -13.59 -22.22
CA SER A 247 8.10 -13.44 -21.22
C SER A 247 8.41 -11.98 -20.94
N LEU A 248 9.15 -11.72 -19.86
CA LEU A 248 9.58 -10.34 -19.55
C LEU A 248 10.60 -9.85 -20.57
N GLU A 249 11.44 -10.75 -21.08
CA GLU A 249 12.40 -10.46 -22.15
C GLU A 249 11.68 -10.05 -23.44
N GLU A 250 10.73 -10.86 -23.92
CA GLU A 250 9.95 -10.55 -25.14
C GLU A 250 9.18 -9.24 -25.01
N ALA A 251 8.47 -9.03 -23.90
CA ALA A 251 7.75 -7.76 -23.68
C ALA A 251 8.71 -6.56 -23.67
N SER A 252 9.90 -6.71 -23.09
CA SER A 252 10.90 -5.63 -23.05
C SER A 252 11.53 -5.35 -24.42
N GLU A 253 11.73 -6.38 -25.23
CA GLU A 253 12.22 -6.27 -26.61
C GLU A 253 11.21 -5.49 -27.47
N ILE A 254 9.96 -5.91 -27.47
CA ILE A 254 8.87 -5.26 -28.21
C ILE A 254 8.73 -3.79 -27.81
N VAL A 255 8.69 -3.51 -26.50
CA VAL A 255 8.59 -2.12 -25.99
C VAL A 255 9.81 -1.29 -26.39
N THR A 256 11.00 -1.89 -26.45
CA THR A 256 12.22 -1.19 -26.88
C THR A 256 12.18 -0.87 -28.37
N ASP A 257 11.72 -1.80 -29.20
CA ASP A 257 11.56 -1.58 -30.63
C ASP A 257 10.51 -0.50 -30.93
N LEU A 258 9.32 -0.60 -30.32
CA LEU A 258 8.25 0.40 -30.43
C LEU A 258 8.70 1.79 -30.01
N ARG A 259 9.58 1.90 -29.01
CA ARG A 259 10.13 3.19 -28.59
C ARG A 259 11.03 3.83 -29.64
N ASN A 260 11.74 3.03 -30.43
CA ASN A 260 12.63 3.51 -31.48
C ASN A 260 11.90 3.75 -32.80
N ASN A 261 10.93 2.88 -33.13
CA ASN A 261 10.30 2.81 -34.44
C ASN A 261 8.84 3.27 -34.45
N MET A 262 8.20 3.40 -33.28
CA MET A 262 6.79 3.78 -33.12
C MET A 262 5.88 2.91 -33.99
N GLN A 263 5.00 3.52 -34.79
CA GLN A 263 4.10 2.81 -35.71
C GLN A 263 4.83 2.02 -36.83
N ASN A 264 6.14 2.23 -37.02
CA ASN A 264 6.94 1.49 -38.01
C ASN A 264 7.59 0.23 -37.43
N SER A 265 7.33 -0.09 -36.16
CA SER A 265 7.79 -1.33 -35.52
C SER A 265 7.23 -2.56 -36.25
N GLU A 266 8.04 -3.60 -36.38
CA GLU A 266 7.58 -4.88 -36.95
C GLU A 266 6.47 -5.52 -36.10
N TYR A 267 6.52 -5.31 -34.78
CA TYR A 267 5.52 -5.82 -33.83
C TYR A 267 4.13 -5.18 -33.97
N CYS A 268 3.99 -4.10 -34.73
CA CYS A 268 2.69 -3.51 -35.07
C CYS A 268 1.93 -4.31 -36.15
N ALA A 269 2.61 -5.21 -36.87
CA ALA A 269 2.05 -6.01 -37.96
C ALA A 269 2.20 -7.52 -37.75
N GLU A 270 2.55 -7.94 -36.53
CA GLU A 270 2.71 -9.34 -36.14
C GLU A 270 1.38 -10.11 -36.10
N GLU A 271 1.45 -11.45 -36.14
CA GLU A 271 0.26 -12.30 -36.02
C GLU A 271 0.05 -12.80 -34.57
N ASN A 272 1.08 -12.74 -33.73
CA ASN A 272 0.99 -13.19 -32.35
C ASN A 272 0.16 -12.21 -31.50
N GLU A 273 -0.99 -12.69 -31.00
CA GLU A 273 -1.91 -11.91 -30.17
C GLU A 273 -1.22 -11.28 -28.95
N ALA A 274 -0.29 -12.00 -28.31
CA ALA A 274 0.43 -11.47 -27.16
C ALA A 274 1.31 -10.28 -27.55
N TYR A 275 1.93 -10.30 -28.72
CA TYR A 275 2.81 -9.23 -29.20
C TYR A 275 2.00 -8.01 -29.65
N LEU A 276 0.87 -8.24 -30.35
CA LEU A 276 -0.09 -7.18 -30.68
C LEU A 276 -0.67 -6.52 -29.43
N SER A 277 -0.97 -7.30 -28.39
CA SER A 277 -1.38 -6.76 -27.09
C SER A 277 -0.30 -5.90 -26.46
N VAL A 278 0.98 -6.32 -26.47
CA VAL A 278 2.09 -5.51 -25.95
C VAL A 278 2.21 -4.19 -26.72
N ALA A 279 2.08 -4.22 -28.06
CA ALA A 279 2.12 -3.03 -28.89
C ALA A 279 0.95 -2.07 -28.62
N GLY A 280 -0.27 -2.59 -28.50
CA GLY A 280 -1.45 -1.79 -28.17
C GLY A 280 -1.37 -1.20 -26.76
N HIS A 281 -0.89 -1.97 -25.78
CA HIS A 281 -0.60 -1.44 -24.44
C HIS A 281 0.40 -0.29 -24.50
N TYR A 282 1.51 -0.45 -25.23
CA TYR A 282 2.51 0.61 -25.38
C TYR A 282 1.89 1.91 -25.90
N LEU A 283 0.99 1.83 -26.88
CA LEU A 283 0.25 2.99 -27.39
C LEU A 283 -0.67 3.59 -26.32
N MET A 284 -1.41 2.75 -25.60
CA MET A 284 -2.25 3.17 -24.47
C MET A 284 -1.44 3.92 -23.39
N TYR A 285 -0.19 3.49 -23.11
CA TYR A 285 0.71 4.16 -22.15
C TYR A 285 1.08 5.57 -22.53
N GLN A 286 1.19 5.87 -23.83
CA GLN A 286 1.54 7.21 -24.26
C GLN A 286 0.49 8.24 -23.81
N ASN A 287 -0.78 7.85 -23.67
CA ASN A 287 -1.82 8.71 -23.10
C ASN A 287 -1.72 8.86 -21.57
N ILE A 288 -1.23 7.85 -20.86
CA ILE A 288 -1.12 7.88 -19.39
C ILE A 288 -0.07 8.93 -18.97
N PHE A 289 1.02 9.03 -19.71
CA PHE A 289 2.12 9.97 -19.47
C PHE A 289 2.14 11.16 -20.43
N GLU A 290 1.00 11.46 -21.07
CA GLU A 290 0.84 12.60 -21.98
C GLU A 290 1.14 13.91 -21.24
N LEU A 291 1.94 14.77 -21.87
CA LEU A 291 2.29 16.10 -21.37
C LEU A 291 1.89 17.16 -22.42
N PRO A 292 1.27 18.30 -22.02
CA PRO A 292 0.91 18.67 -20.65
C PRO A 292 -0.21 17.78 -20.09
N VAL A 293 -0.18 17.57 -18.76
CA VAL A 293 -1.24 16.85 -18.05
C VAL A 293 -2.57 17.58 -18.28
N LYS A 294 -3.59 16.88 -18.77
CA LYS A 294 -4.94 17.45 -18.96
C LYS A 294 -5.53 17.87 -17.61
N ASP A 295 -6.03 19.11 -17.54
CA ASP A 295 -6.62 19.69 -16.32
C ASP A 295 -7.96 19.03 -15.92
N THR A 296 -8.62 18.35 -16.86
CA THR A 296 -9.90 17.68 -16.63
C THR A 296 -9.76 16.17 -16.76
N LEU A 297 -10.42 15.43 -15.88
CA LEU A 297 -10.57 13.98 -15.97
C LEU A 297 -12.01 13.65 -16.39
N ASN A 298 -12.15 12.80 -17.41
CA ASN A 298 -13.45 12.36 -17.91
C ASN A 298 -13.47 10.83 -18.00
N VAL A 299 -14.53 10.19 -17.48
CA VAL A 299 -14.67 8.73 -17.56
C VAL A 299 -14.66 8.23 -19.02
N TYR A 300 -15.09 9.05 -19.98
CA TYR A 300 -15.13 8.65 -21.40
C TYR A 300 -13.73 8.56 -22.02
N ASP A 301 -12.67 9.03 -21.34
CA ASP A 301 -11.28 8.76 -21.74
C ASP A 301 -11.00 7.24 -21.82
N LEU A 302 -11.79 6.40 -21.12
CA LEU A 302 -11.76 4.94 -21.23
C LEU A 302 -11.86 4.45 -22.68
N PHE A 303 -12.69 5.09 -23.51
CA PHE A 303 -12.91 4.66 -24.90
C PHE A 303 -11.66 4.85 -25.74
N LYS A 304 -10.92 5.95 -25.52
CA LYS A 304 -9.64 6.18 -26.18
C LYS A 304 -8.58 5.19 -25.70
N LEU A 305 -8.49 4.95 -24.39
CA LEU A 305 -7.56 3.95 -23.85
C LEU A 305 -7.83 2.55 -24.42
N ASN A 306 -9.09 2.12 -24.47
CA ASN A 306 -9.47 0.84 -25.04
C ASN A 306 -9.21 0.77 -26.56
N LYS A 307 -9.48 1.87 -27.30
CA LYS A 307 -9.14 1.95 -28.72
C LYS A 307 -7.65 1.76 -28.97
N ASP A 308 -6.80 2.38 -28.15
CA ASP A 308 -5.36 2.28 -28.31
C ASP A 308 -4.83 0.89 -27.96
N LEU A 309 -5.43 0.22 -26.96
CA LEU A 309 -5.11 -1.15 -26.61
C LEU A 309 -5.31 -2.14 -27.77
N PHE A 310 -6.31 -1.91 -28.62
CA PHE A 310 -6.64 -2.80 -29.75
C PHE A 310 -6.18 -2.26 -31.11
N ALA A 311 -5.43 -1.17 -31.16
CA ALA A 311 -5.09 -0.47 -32.40
C ALA A 311 -4.35 -1.31 -33.44
N TYR A 312 -3.60 -2.32 -33.00
CA TYR A 312 -2.82 -3.22 -33.85
C TYR A 312 -3.44 -4.61 -34.04
N TYR A 313 -4.62 -4.86 -33.47
CA TYR A 313 -5.33 -6.12 -33.70
C TYR A 313 -5.88 -6.18 -35.14
N PRO A 314 -6.15 -7.37 -35.71
CA PRO A 314 -6.69 -7.50 -37.07
C PRO A 314 -8.01 -6.76 -37.32
N HIS A 315 -8.80 -6.51 -36.28
CA HIS A 315 -10.06 -5.77 -36.30
C HIS A 315 -10.02 -4.59 -35.30
N PRO A 316 -9.21 -3.56 -35.54
CA PRO A 316 -8.97 -2.51 -34.56
C PRO A 316 -10.20 -1.63 -34.30
N GLU A 317 -11.17 -1.63 -35.23
CA GLU A 317 -12.46 -0.94 -35.08
C GLU A 317 -13.31 -1.47 -33.92
N PHE A 318 -13.03 -2.68 -33.43
CA PHE A 318 -13.67 -3.19 -32.22
C PHE A 318 -13.26 -2.38 -30.98
N GLY A 319 -12.03 -1.86 -30.95
CA GLY A 319 -11.50 -1.08 -29.85
C GLY A 319 -12.22 0.25 -29.67
N GLY A 320 -12.55 0.58 -28.43
CA GLY A 320 -13.16 1.86 -28.06
C GLY A 320 -14.64 1.96 -28.40
N ASN A 321 -15.35 0.84 -28.50
CA ASN A 321 -16.80 0.80 -28.64
C ASN A 321 -17.45 0.07 -27.45
N ALA A 322 -18.58 0.59 -26.97
CA ALA A 322 -19.33 -0.07 -25.90
C ALA A 322 -19.94 -1.38 -26.42
N ARG A 323 -19.98 -2.41 -25.57
CA ARG A 323 -20.61 -3.69 -25.92
C ARG A 323 -22.11 -3.54 -26.17
N GLN A 324 -22.65 -4.40 -27.04
CA GLN A 324 -24.05 -4.37 -27.48
C GLN A 324 -24.86 -5.58 -26.97
N ASN A 325 -24.31 -6.30 -26.00
CA ASN A 325 -24.90 -7.49 -25.42
C ASN A 325 -24.45 -7.63 -23.96
N ASN A 326 -25.25 -8.36 -23.16
CA ASN A 326 -24.88 -8.71 -21.79
C ASN A 326 -23.81 -9.81 -21.81
N VAL A 327 -22.86 -9.70 -20.88
CA VAL A 327 -21.71 -10.60 -20.76
C VAL A 327 -21.62 -11.16 -19.36
N VAL A 328 -21.20 -12.42 -19.27
CA VAL A 328 -20.91 -13.10 -18.01
C VAL A 328 -19.40 -13.22 -17.90
N ILE A 329 -18.83 -12.69 -16.82
CA ILE A 329 -17.40 -12.78 -16.57
C ILE A 329 -17.13 -14.13 -15.90
N SER A 330 -16.34 -14.97 -16.54
CA SER A 330 -15.99 -16.30 -16.00
C SER A 330 -15.31 -16.17 -14.63
N GLY A 331 -15.87 -16.83 -13.62
CA GLY A 331 -15.39 -16.80 -12.25
C GLY A 331 -15.81 -15.59 -11.41
N ALA A 332 -16.46 -14.58 -11.99
CA ALA A 332 -16.99 -13.45 -11.22
C ALA A 332 -18.25 -13.84 -10.45
N LYS A 333 -18.40 -13.28 -9.24
CA LYS A 333 -19.56 -13.48 -8.36
C LYS A 333 -20.59 -12.34 -8.45
N PHE A 334 -20.54 -11.56 -9.53
CA PHE A 334 -21.42 -10.42 -9.77
C PHE A 334 -21.90 -10.40 -11.21
N GLU A 335 -23.02 -9.72 -11.44
CA GLU A 335 -23.55 -9.46 -12.77
C GLU A 335 -23.06 -8.11 -13.28
N THR A 336 -22.65 -8.07 -14.55
CA THR A 336 -22.29 -6.82 -15.21
C THR A 336 -23.53 -5.97 -15.46
N VAL A 337 -23.34 -4.65 -15.61
CA VAL A 337 -24.45 -3.72 -15.90
C VAL A 337 -25.14 -4.10 -17.22
N ASP A 338 -26.46 -3.95 -17.33
CA ASP A 338 -27.12 -4.17 -18.62
C ASP A 338 -26.54 -3.24 -19.71
N TYR A 339 -26.28 -3.76 -20.91
CA TYR A 339 -25.59 -2.98 -21.95
C TYR A 339 -26.31 -1.67 -22.33
N HIS A 340 -27.64 -1.60 -22.20
CA HIS A 340 -28.39 -0.36 -22.44
C HIS A 340 -28.09 0.72 -21.39
N ASN A 341 -27.66 0.32 -20.20
CA ASN A 341 -27.40 1.21 -19.07
C ASN A 341 -25.92 1.61 -18.93
N ILE A 342 -25.02 1.13 -19.81
CA ILE A 342 -23.57 1.43 -19.72
C ILE A 342 -23.33 2.94 -19.66
N PHE A 343 -23.89 3.72 -20.59
CA PHE A 343 -23.67 5.16 -20.63
C PHE A 343 -24.30 5.90 -19.45
N VAL A 344 -25.42 5.38 -18.91
CA VAL A 344 -26.07 5.93 -17.71
C VAL A 344 -25.17 5.75 -16.49
N GLU A 345 -24.64 4.54 -16.28
CA GLU A 345 -23.76 4.25 -15.14
C GLU A 345 -22.40 4.95 -15.28
N LEU A 346 -21.84 5.03 -16.49
CA LEU A 346 -20.64 5.83 -16.75
C LEU A 346 -20.88 7.31 -16.45
N ASN A 347 -22.03 7.88 -16.81
CA ASN A 347 -22.32 9.28 -16.49
C ASN A 347 -22.39 9.53 -14.97
N LYS A 348 -22.88 8.56 -14.18
CA LYS A 348 -22.82 8.62 -12.72
C LYS A 348 -21.37 8.64 -12.23
N VAL A 349 -20.53 7.73 -12.73
CA VAL A 349 -19.09 7.70 -12.43
C VAL A 349 -18.41 9.03 -12.78
N ASN A 350 -18.72 9.59 -13.96
CA ASN A 350 -18.18 10.87 -14.40
C ASN A 350 -18.59 12.04 -13.48
N SER A 351 -19.84 12.04 -13.05
CA SER A 351 -20.36 13.06 -12.13
C SER A 351 -19.68 12.96 -10.77
N ASP A 352 -19.44 11.75 -10.27
CA ASP A 352 -18.72 11.52 -9.02
C ASP A 352 -17.26 11.95 -9.11
N ILE A 353 -16.58 11.69 -10.24
CA ILE A 353 -15.24 12.20 -10.51
C ILE A 353 -15.25 13.72 -10.46
N LYS A 354 -16.13 14.39 -11.21
CA LYS A 354 -16.19 15.86 -11.25
C LYS A 354 -16.45 16.46 -9.85
N CYS A 355 -17.45 15.94 -9.15
CA CYS A 355 -17.79 16.36 -7.80
C CYS A 355 -16.61 16.22 -6.84
N PHE A 356 -15.89 15.09 -6.91
CA PHE A 356 -14.70 14.88 -6.09
C PHE A 356 -13.58 15.86 -6.43
N PHE A 357 -13.32 16.11 -7.72
CA PHE A 357 -12.33 17.09 -8.15
C PHE A 357 -12.68 18.52 -7.69
N ASP A 358 -13.95 18.91 -7.71
CA ASP A 358 -14.38 20.25 -7.29
C ASP A 358 -14.29 20.45 -5.77
N THR A 359 -14.49 19.39 -4.98
CA THR A 359 -14.55 19.43 -3.52
C THR A 359 -13.24 19.05 -2.82
N ARG A 360 -12.21 18.63 -3.55
CA ARG A 360 -10.94 18.04 -3.03
C ARG A 360 -10.04 18.93 -2.16
N LYS A 361 -10.43 20.16 -1.82
CA LYS A 361 -9.54 21.06 -1.05
C LYS A 361 -9.22 20.43 0.30
N ASN A 362 -7.93 20.24 0.58
CA ASN A 362 -7.38 19.67 1.84
C ASN A 362 -7.80 18.22 2.15
N ILE A 363 -8.11 17.40 1.14
CA ILE A 363 -8.32 15.96 1.38
C ILE A 363 -7.00 15.25 1.65
N LYS A 364 -7.06 14.20 2.48
CA LYS A 364 -5.94 13.27 2.68
C LYS A 364 -5.67 12.50 1.39
N ILE A 365 -4.40 12.18 1.12
CA ILE A 365 -4.01 11.45 -0.09
C ILE A 365 -4.53 10.01 -0.07
N SER A 366 -4.60 9.39 1.12
CA SER A 366 -5.23 8.08 1.28
C SER A 366 -6.70 8.10 0.84
N ASP A 367 -7.45 9.17 1.13
CA ASP A 367 -8.83 9.34 0.70
C ASP A 367 -8.97 9.59 -0.80
N TYR A 368 -8.02 10.32 -1.41
CA TYR A 368 -7.91 10.44 -2.87
C TYR A 368 -7.72 9.07 -3.53
N ILE A 369 -6.76 8.28 -3.05
CA ILE A 369 -6.48 6.94 -3.59
C ILE A 369 -7.69 6.03 -3.41
N LYS A 370 -8.36 6.05 -2.25
CA LYS A 370 -9.60 5.28 -2.01
C LYS A 370 -10.70 5.65 -2.99
N HIS A 371 -10.88 6.94 -3.28
CA HIS A 371 -11.83 7.37 -4.30
C HIS A 371 -11.49 6.78 -5.66
N VAL A 372 -10.22 6.90 -6.10
CA VAL A 372 -9.74 6.32 -7.35
C VAL A 372 -9.96 4.80 -7.41
N VAL A 373 -9.71 4.07 -6.32
CA VAL A 373 -9.95 2.62 -6.22
C VAL A 373 -11.43 2.27 -6.36
N LYS A 374 -12.35 3.07 -5.77
CA LYS A 374 -13.79 2.88 -5.96
C LYS A 374 -14.21 3.11 -7.40
N ILE A 375 -13.66 4.14 -8.06
CA ILE A 375 -13.93 4.42 -9.47
C ILE A 375 -13.46 3.26 -10.34
N HIS A 376 -12.25 2.75 -10.09
CA HIS A 376 -11.71 1.56 -10.74
C HIS A 376 -12.64 0.34 -10.59
N HIS A 377 -13.05 0.01 -9.37
CA HIS A 377 -13.98 -1.09 -9.10
C HIS A 377 -15.35 -0.91 -9.80
N ARG A 378 -15.90 0.31 -9.79
CA ARG A 378 -17.17 0.59 -10.50
C ARG A 378 -17.04 0.40 -12.00
N ILE A 379 -15.91 0.77 -12.61
CA ILE A 379 -15.65 0.52 -14.03
C ILE A 379 -15.59 -0.98 -14.31
N THR A 380 -14.96 -1.78 -13.43
CA THR A 380 -14.93 -3.25 -13.60
C THR A 380 -16.31 -3.90 -13.48
N VAL A 381 -17.23 -3.29 -12.72
CA VAL A 381 -18.63 -3.76 -12.61
C VAL A 381 -19.48 -3.31 -13.81
N ILE A 382 -19.32 -2.07 -14.27
CA ILE A 382 -20.00 -1.58 -15.48
C ILE A 382 -19.60 -2.43 -16.69
N TYR A 383 -18.31 -2.76 -16.77
CA TYR A 383 -17.74 -3.61 -17.82
C TYR A 383 -18.16 -3.11 -19.22
N PRO A 384 -17.76 -1.88 -19.61
CA PRO A 384 -18.36 -1.18 -20.75
C PRO A 384 -17.98 -1.75 -22.13
N PHE A 385 -16.85 -2.43 -22.25
CA PHE A 385 -16.33 -2.94 -23.53
C PHE A 385 -16.59 -4.45 -23.66
N SER A 386 -16.52 -5.00 -24.87
CA SER A 386 -16.60 -6.46 -25.02
C SER A 386 -15.30 -7.13 -24.59
N GLU A 387 -14.14 -6.46 -24.73
CA GLU A 387 -12.83 -6.97 -24.30
C GLU A 387 -11.94 -5.88 -23.69
N GLY A 388 -10.93 -6.32 -22.92
CA GLY A 388 -9.89 -5.44 -22.38
C GLY A 388 -10.34 -4.56 -21.20
N ASN A 389 -11.48 -4.86 -20.56
CA ASN A 389 -12.03 -4.06 -19.46
C ASN A 389 -11.07 -3.96 -18.26
N GLY A 390 -10.43 -5.07 -17.86
CA GLY A 390 -9.47 -5.07 -16.75
C GLY A 390 -8.28 -4.14 -17.02
N ARG A 391 -7.66 -4.30 -18.20
CA ARG A 391 -6.53 -3.48 -18.67
C ARG A 391 -6.90 -2.01 -18.77
N THR A 392 -8.06 -1.71 -19.36
CA THR A 392 -8.55 -0.34 -19.53
C THR A 392 -8.87 0.33 -18.18
N ALA A 393 -9.47 -0.40 -17.23
CA ALA A 393 -9.76 0.12 -15.89
C ALA A 393 -8.48 0.43 -15.10
N ARG A 394 -7.48 -0.47 -15.13
CA ARG A 394 -6.17 -0.23 -14.49
C ARG A 394 -5.41 0.92 -15.15
N ALA A 395 -5.45 1.02 -16.48
CA ALA A 395 -4.88 2.14 -17.23
C ALA A 395 -5.54 3.47 -16.82
N PHE A 396 -6.87 3.53 -16.75
CA PHE A 396 -7.58 4.72 -16.31
C PHE A 396 -7.28 5.07 -14.86
N MET A 397 -7.18 4.10 -13.97
CA MET A 397 -6.72 4.32 -12.59
C MET A 397 -5.31 4.95 -12.57
N ASN A 398 -4.39 4.50 -13.41
CA ASN A 398 -3.08 5.14 -13.57
C ASN A 398 -3.15 6.56 -14.10
N VAL A 399 -4.05 6.86 -15.05
CA VAL A 399 -4.31 8.24 -15.47
C VAL A 399 -4.68 9.09 -14.25
N GLN A 400 -5.60 8.64 -13.40
CA GLN A 400 -6.03 9.40 -12.22
C GLN A 400 -4.89 9.65 -11.23
N LEU A 401 -4.01 8.66 -11.01
CA LEU A 401 -2.87 8.79 -10.10
C LEU A 401 -1.80 9.72 -10.68
N VAL A 402 -1.38 9.51 -11.93
CA VAL A 402 -0.32 10.31 -12.57
C VAL A 402 -0.74 11.76 -12.73
N ARG A 403 -2.00 12.04 -13.11
CA ARG A 403 -2.51 13.42 -13.21
C ARG A 403 -2.56 14.13 -11.85
N ALA A 404 -2.64 13.39 -10.74
CA ALA A 404 -2.53 13.92 -9.39
C ALA A 404 -1.09 14.00 -8.87
N GLY A 405 -0.09 13.70 -9.70
CA GLY A 405 1.33 13.65 -9.29
C GLY A 405 1.63 12.51 -8.32
N LEU A 406 0.82 11.45 -8.32
CA LEU A 406 1.04 10.24 -7.54
C LEU A 406 1.70 9.16 -8.39
N THR A 407 2.46 8.29 -7.73
CA THR A 407 3.14 7.19 -8.38
C THR A 407 2.10 6.25 -9.03
N PRO A 408 2.24 5.91 -10.32
CA PRO A 408 1.38 4.91 -10.95
C PRO A 408 1.62 3.53 -10.32
N PHE A 409 0.69 2.61 -10.54
CA PHE A 409 0.72 1.27 -9.99
C PHE A 409 0.67 0.23 -11.12
N TYR A 410 1.24 -0.94 -10.85
CA TYR A 410 1.10 -2.13 -11.67
C TYR A 410 0.99 -3.33 -10.74
N ILE A 411 0.14 -4.30 -11.03
CA ILE A 411 -0.01 -5.49 -10.18
C ILE A 411 0.89 -6.58 -10.74
N LYS A 412 1.72 -7.20 -9.92
CA LYS A 412 2.56 -8.31 -10.39
C LYS A 412 1.75 -9.58 -10.59
N VAL A 413 2.21 -10.48 -11.47
CA VAL A 413 1.53 -11.76 -11.75
C VAL A 413 1.28 -12.55 -10.45
N GLU A 414 2.25 -12.58 -9.53
CA GLU A 414 2.12 -13.23 -8.23
C GLU A 414 1.10 -12.57 -7.28
N GLU A 415 0.77 -11.28 -7.50
CA GLU A 415 -0.19 -10.50 -6.71
C GLU A 415 -1.63 -10.67 -7.24
N LYS A 416 -1.82 -11.22 -8.46
CA LYS A 416 -3.12 -11.37 -9.14
C LYS A 416 -4.18 -12.01 -8.24
N LYS A 417 -3.84 -13.13 -7.58
CA LYS A 417 -4.81 -13.88 -6.74
C LYS A 417 -5.36 -13.01 -5.60
N GLY A 418 -4.49 -12.24 -4.94
CA GLY A 418 -4.91 -11.37 -3.84
C GLY A 418 -5.76 -10.20 -4.32
N TYR A 419 -5.39 -9.60 -5.46
CA TYR A 419 -6.16 -8.52 -6.07
C TYR A 419 -7.56 -8.95 -6.52
N ILE A 420 -7.69 -10.10 -7.20
CA ILE A 420 -8.99 -10.63 -7.63
C ILE A 420 -9.87 -10.96 -6.41
N ALA A 421 -9.31 -11.60 -5.38
CA ALA A 421 -10.06 -11.88 -4.15
C ALA A 421 -10.57 -10.60 -3.46
N ALA A 422 -9.78 -9.53 -3.49
CA ALA A 422 -10.18 -8.24 -2.93
C ALA A 422 -11.28 -7.54 -3.76
N LEU A 423 -11.25 -7.66 -5.09
CA LEU A 423 -12.34 -7.21 -5.97
C LEU A 423 -13.63 -7.99 -5.69
N GLU A 424 -13.54 -9.33 -5.64
CA GLU A 424 -14.70 -10.19 -5.35
C GLU A 424 -15.38 -9.80 -4.04
N LYS A 425 -14.60 -9.50 -3.00
CA LYS A 425 -15.16 -9.05 -1.72
C LYS A 425 -15.85 -7.69 -1.83
N ALA A 426 -15.28 -6.76 -2.58
CA ALA A 426 -15.90 -5.46 -2.86
C ALA A 426 -17.21 -5.63 -3.67
N ASP A 427 -17.26 -6.60 -4.59
CA ASP A 427 -18.44 -6.94 -5.36
C ASP A 427 -19.59 -7.43 -4.48
N THR A 428 -19.32 -8.45 -3.65
CA THR A 428 -20.34 -9.19 -2.89
C THR A 428 -20.72 -8.54 -1.57
N GLU A 429 -19.77 -7.94 -0.86
CA GLU A 429 -19.98 -7.41 0.51
C GLU A 429 -20.04 -5.88 0.55
N LYS A 430 -19.71 -5.19 -0.55
CA LYS A 430 -19.47 -3.73 -0.58
C LYS A 430 -18.41 -3.27 0.43
N ASN A 431 -17.54 -4.20 0.84
CA ASN A 431 -16.42 -3.95 1.73
C ASN A 431 -15.13 -3.78 0.91
N TYR A 432 -14.59 -2.57 0.90
CA TYR A 432 -13.42 -2.20 0.10
C TYR A 432 -12.10 -2.30 0.88
N ALA A 433 -12.12 -2.67 2.16
CA ALA A 433 -10.95 -2.54 3.03
C ALA A 433 -9.75 -3.36 2.51
N ASP A 434 -9.99 -4.60 2.06
CA ASP A 434 -8.95 -5.45 1.48
C ASP A 434 -8.45 -4.92 0.13
N LEU A 435 -9.33 -4.32 -0.67
CA LEU A 435 -8.97 -3.72 -1.96
C LEU A 435 -8.11 -2.46 -1.76
N TYR A 436 -8.45 -1.62 -0.77
CA TYR A 436 -7.61 -0.49 -0.39
C TYR A 436 -6.24 -0.94 0.12
N GLU A 437 -6.20 -1.92 1.02
CA GLU A 437 -4.93 -2.48 1.51
C GLU A 437 -4.08 -3.03 0.36
N CYS A 438 -4.69 -3.77 -0.56
CA CYS A 438 -4.02 -4.30 -1.75
C CYS A 438 -3.41 -3.18 -2.60
N ILE A 439 -4.19 -2.16 -2.95
CA ILE A 439 -3.73 -1.06 -3.78
C ILE A 439 -2.66 -0.22 -3.08
N PHE A 440 -2.81 0.09 -1.78
CA PHE A 440 -1.78 0.84 -1.06
C PHE A 440 -0.43 0.12 -1.06
N LYS A 441 -0.42 -1.20 -0.84
CA LYS A 441 0.80 -2.01 -0.93
C LYS A 441 1.45 -1.91 -2.32
N VAL A 442 0.63 -2.01 -3.36
CA VAL A 442 1.12 -1.98 -4.75
C VAL A 442 1.66 -0.59 -5.12
N ILE A 443 1.00 0.49 -4.70
CA ILE A 443 1.49 1.86 -4.91
C ILE A 443 2.83 2.07 -4.20
N ILE A 444 2.96 1.66 -2.93
CA ILE A 444 4.23 1.78 -2.19
C ILE A 444 5.33 0.96 -2.85
N ARG A 445 5.05 -0.29 -3.25
CA ARG A 445 6.02 -1.12 -3.97
C ARG A 445 6.46 -0.46 -5.26
N SER A 446 5.51 -0.03 -6.09
CA SER A 446 5.80 0.60 -7.37
C SER A 446 6.62 1.87 -7.18
N HIS A 447 6.29 2.67 -6.17
CA HIS A 447 7.05 3.86 -5.82
C HIS A 447 8.51 3.53 -5.48
N VAL A 448 8.76 2.51 -4.67
CA VAL A 448 10.13 2.06 -4.33
C VAL A 448 10.88 1.57 -5.56
N GLU A 449 10.20 0.91 -6.51
CA GLU A 449 10.82 0.41 -7.73
C GLU A 449 11.15 1.52 -8.73
N LEU A 450 10.28 2.53 -8.86
CA LEU A 450 10.44 3.65 -9.79
C LEU A 450 11.37 4.75 -9.27
N SER A 451 11.53 4.88 -7.95
CA SER A 451 12.36 5.92 -7.32
C SER A 451 13.85 5.55 -7.16
N LYS A 452 14.28 4.37 -7.64
CA LYS A 452 15.64 3.80 -7.40
C LYS A 452 16.83 4.74 -7.71
N ASN A 453 16.68 5.72 -8.59
CA ASN A 453 17.75 6.63 -9.01
C ASN A 453 17.49 8.11 -8.65
N SER A 454 16.61 8.38 -7.68
CA SER A 454 16.23 9.76 -7.30
C SER A 454 17.10 10.37 -6.18
N LEU A 455 18.32 9.86 -5.99
CA LEU A 455 19.29 10.36 -5.01
C LEU A 455 20.52 10.90 -5.75
#